data_AF-A0A3B4C049-F1
#
_entry.id   AF-A0A3B4C049-F1
#
_cell.length_a   1.000
_cell.length_b   1.000
_cell.length_c   1.000
_cell.angle_alpha   90.00
_cell.angle_beta   90.00
_cell.angle_gamma   90.00
#
_symmetry.space_group_name_H-M   'P 1'
#
loop_
_entity.id
_entity.type
_entity.pdbx_description
1 polymer ?
#
loop_
_entity_poly.entity_id
_entity_poly.type
_entity_poly.pdbx_seq_one_letter_code
_entity_poly.pdbx_strand_id
1 'polypeptide(L)'
;LAVLHLSPLTLCCVGLSVWLCGGHGGGPSEAPAGNLQSFVGCAVREFTFLARKPGCGGLQITTDACWGRCETWEKPVLDPPFIESYQRVCTYNQTQFVTVQLPNCTAGMDPHYTYPVALRCDCGVCMTSTTECITSV
;
A
#
# COMPACT_ATOMS: atom_id res chain seq x y z
N LEU A 1 60.90 6.22 -1.57
CA LEU A 1 60.37 7.52 -1.11
C LEU A 1 60.29 8.45 -2.30
N ALA A 2 59.19 8.39 -3.06
CA ALA A 2 58.96 9.30 -4.18
C ALA A 2 58.24 10.54 -3.64
N VAL A 3 58.93 11.67 -3.63
CA VAL A 3 58.36 12.97 -3.26
C VAL A 3 57.54 13.46 -4.45
N LEU A 4 56.21 13.39 -4.35
CA LEU A 4 55.30 13.95 -5.34
C LEU A 4 55.28 15.47 -5.20
N HIS A 5 55.94 16.15 -6.14
CA HIS A 5 55.87 17.59 -6.31
C HIS A 5 54.46 17.96 -6.80
N LEU A 6 53.66 18.59 -5.93
CA LEU A 6 52.33 19.10 -6.28
C LEU A 6 52.44 20.50 -6.91
N SER A 7 52.02 20.58 -8.17
CA SER A 7 51.98 21.82 -8.97
C SER A 7 50.80 22.71 -8.53
N PRO A 8 50.97 24.05 -8.47
CA PRO A 8 49.96 24.99 -7.94
C PRO A 8 48.62 25.00 -8.70
N LEU A 9 48.56 24.44 -9.92
CA LEU A 9 47.29 24.28 -10.66
C LEU A 9 46.35 23.24 -10.05
N THR A 10 46.85 22.29 -9.26
CA THR A 10 46.01 21.22 -8.69
C THR A 10 45.19 21.67 -7.47
N LEU A 11 45.58 22.75 -6.79
CA LEU A 11 44.79 23.28 -5.66
C LEU A 11 43.54 24.06 -6.10
N CYS A 12 43.52 24.67 -7.30
CA CYS A 12 42.35 25.40 -7.78
C CYS A 12 41.17 24.48 -8.13
N CYS A 13 41.44 23.24 -8.56
CA CYS A 13 40.39 22.30 -8.95
C CYS A 13 39.64 21.71 -7.76
N VAL A 14 40.29 21.56 -6.60
CA VAL A 14 39.68 20.96 -5.40
C VAL A 14 38.82 21.97 -4.64
N GLY A 15 39.11 23.27 -4.77
CA GLY A 15 38.33 24.34 -4.12
C GLY A 15 36.96 24.61 -4.76
N LEU A 16 36.81 24.42 -6.08
CA LEU A 16 35.53 24.63 -6.78
C LEU A 16 34.61 23.39 -6.76
N SER A 17 35.14 22.18 -6.59
CA SER A 17 34.32 20.96 -6.57
C SER A 17 33.50 20.80 -5.29
N VAL A 18 33.92 21.40 -4.17
CA VAL A 18 33.19 21.31 -2.89
C VAL A 18 31.96 22.23 -2.85
N TRP A 19 31.97 23.33 -3.62
CA TRP A 19 30.86 24.29 -3.65
C TRP A 19 29.73 23.94 -4.64
N LEU A 20 29.94 22.99 -5.56
CA LEU A 20 28.94 22.57 -6.56
C LEU A 20 28.14 21.32 -6.16
N CYS A 21 28.53 20.59 -5.11
CA CYS A 21 27.80 19.42 -4.62
C CYS A 21 26.86 19.72 -3.43
N GLY A 22 26.76 20.99 -3.00
CA GLY A 22 25.89 21.42 -1.89
C GLY A 22 24.45 21.76 -2.29
N GLY A 23 23.89 21.10 -3.30
CA GLY A 23 22.60 21.49 -3.90
C GLY A 23 21.50 20.43 -3.80
N HIS A 24 20.44 20.80 -3.08
CA HIS A 24 19.08 20.24 -3.07
C HIS A 24 18.88 18.88 -2.39
N GLY A 25 18.73 18.93 -1.06
CA GLY A 25 17.92 17.96 -0.34
C GLY A 25 16.50 17.98 -0.93
N GLY A 26 16.17 16.94 -1.69
CA GLY A 26 14.80 16.68 -2.11
C GLY A 26 13.97 16.34 -0.87
N GLY A 27 13.15 17.28 -0.42
CA GLY A 27 12.09 16.98 0.52
C GLY A 27 11.14 15.93 -0.09
N PRO A 28 10.45 15.13 0.75
CA PRO A 28 9.46 14.18 0.26
C PRO A 28 8.44 14.93 -0.59
N SER A 29 8.30 14.51 -1.85
CA SER A 29 7.23 14.98 -2.72
C SER A 29 5.91 14.49 -2.13
N GLU A 30 5.27 15.30 -1.30
CA GLU A 30 3.87 15.10 -0.93
C GLU A 30 3.05 15.22 -2.22
N ALA A 31 2.65 14.06 -2.75
CA ALA A 31 1.65 14.00 -3.81
C ALA A 31 0.43 14.78 -3.33
N PRO A 32 -0.17 15.63 -4.19
CA PRO A 32 -1.35 16.40 -3.80
C PRO A 32 -2.41 15.42 -3.30
N ALA A 33 -2.86 15.63 -2.05
CA ALA A 33 -3.99 14.92 -1.48
C ALA A 33 -5.26 15.37 -2.24
N GLY A 34 -5.47 14.80 -3.43
CA GLY A 34 -6.71 14.95 -4.17
C GLY A 34 -7.89 14.58 -3.28
N ASN A 35 -9.04 15.21 -3.50
CA ASN A 35 -10.22 14.98 -2.68
C ASN A 35 -10.62 13.49 -2.72
N LEU A 36 -10.30 12.77 -1.64
CA LEU A 36 -10.52 11.34 -1.55
C LEU A 36 -12.01 10.98 -1.59
N GLN A 37 -12.86 11.90 -1.15
CA GLN A 37 -14.30 11.72 -1.12
C GLN A 37 -14.88 11.50 -2.53
N SER A 38 -14.28 12.11 -3.56
CA SER A 38 -14.76 12.06 -4.95
C SER A 38 -13.98 11.09 -5.83
N PHE A 39 -13.02 10.34 -5.29
CA PHE A 39 -12.25 9.38 -6.08
C PHE A 39 -13.13 8.23 -6.55
N VAL A 40 -13.23 8.07 -7.87
CA VAL A 40 -13.84 6.91 -8.53
C VAL A 40 -12.70 6.13 -9.20
N GLY A 41 -12.57 4.88 -8.79
CA GLY A 41 -11.43 4.02 -9.09
C GLY A 41 -11.12 3.10 -7.91
N CYS A 42 -10.25 2.13 -8.13
CA CYS A 42 -9.77 1.21 -7.11
C CYS A 42 -8.23 1.28 -7.09
N ALA A 43 -7.64 1.50 -5.93
CA ALA A 43 -6.21 1.74 -5.79
C ALA A 43 -5.64 1.03 -4.55
N VAL A 44 -4.34 0.77 -4.62
CA VAL A 44 -3.55 0.33 -3.45
C VAL A 44 -3.33 1.53 -2.54
N ARG A 45 -3.60 1.37 -1.25
CA ARG A 45 -3.43 2.40 -0.22
C ARG A 45 -2.99 1.80 1.10
N GLU A 46 -2.28 2.60 1.87
CA GLU A 46 -1.92 2.24 3.24
C GLU A 46 -3.17 2.13 4.13
N PHE A 47 -3.24 1.04 4.88
CA PHE A 47 -4.28 0.74 5.85
C PHE A 47 -3.65 0.18 7.13
N THR A 48 -4.16 0.62 8.28
CA THR A 48 -3.67 0.16 9.58
C THR A 48 -4.75 -0.59 10.32
N PHE A 49 -4.42 -1.78 10.82
CA PHE A 49 -5.33 -2.61 11.61
C PHE A 49 -4.63 -3.21 12.84
N LEU A 50 -5.44 -3.67 13.80
CA LEU A 50 -4.95 -4.36 14.99
C LEU A 50 -5.06 -5.87 14.79
N ALA A 51 -3.94 -6.54 14.53
CA ALA A 51 -3.86 -8.00 14.46
C ALA A 51 -4.04 -8.61 15.85
N ARG A 52 -4.89 -9.64 15.94
CA ARG A 52 -5.19 -10.36 17.19
C ARG A 52 -5.24 -11.86 16.94
N LYS A 53 -4.70 -12.62 17.89
CA LYS A 53 -4.79 -14.08 17.95
C LYS A 53 -5.06 -14.48 19.41
N PRO A 54 -5.93 -15.46 19.67
CA PRO A 54 -6.15 -15.94 21.03
C PRO A 54 -4.84 -16.37 21.69
N GLY A 55 -4.60 -15.94 22.93
CA GLY A 55 -3.39 -16.27 23.68
C GLY A 55 -2.14 -15.43 23.37
N CYS A 56 -2.26 -14.39 22.54
CA CYS A 56 -1.19 -13.43 22.28
C CYS A 56 -1.66 -11.97 22.49
N GLY A 57 -0.71 -11.06 22.68
CA GLY A 57 -0.95 -9.61 22.63
C GLY A 57 -1.27 -9.14 21.20
N GLY A 58 -2.01 -8.04 21.10
CA GLY A 58 -2.33 -7.42 19.81
C GLY A 58 -1.14 -6.64 19.24
N LEU A 59 -1.06 -6.56 17.91
CA LEU A 59 -0.04 -5.80 17.18
C LEU A 59 -0.70 -4.87 16.16
N GLN A 60 -0.39 -3.57 16.20
CA GLN A 60 -0.78 -2.65 15.12
C GLN A 60 0.09 -2.92 13.89
N ILE A 61 -0.56 -3.17 12.76
CA ILE A 61 0.09 -3.46 11.49
C ILE A 61 -0.38 -2.41 10.49
N THR A 62 0.59 -1.75 9.85
CA THR A 62 0.38 -0.87 8.70
C THR A 62 0.78 -1.62 7.44
N THR A 63 -0.12 -1.70 6.47
CA THR A 63 0.10 -2.47 5.24
C THR A 63 -0.66 -1.88 4.06
N ASP A 64 -0.29 -2.29 2.86
CA ASP A 64 -0.99 -1.93 1.63
C ASP A 64 -2.26 -2.79 1.45
N ALA A 65 -3.40 -2.13 1.24
CA ALA A 65 -4.71 -2.73 1.04
C ALA A 65 -5.46 -2.04 -0.11
N CYS A 66 -6.55 -2.66 -0.57
CA CYS A 66 -7.37 -2.09 -1.64
C CYS A 66 -8.41 -1.12 -1.10
N TRP A 67 -8.49 0.06 -1.71
CA TRP A 67 -9.44 1.10 -1.35
C TRP A 67 -9.94 1.85 -2.58
N GLY A 68 -11.24 2.18 -2.60
CA GLY A 68 -11.82 2.97 -3.68
C GLY A 68 -13.32 2.76 -3.87
N ARG A 69 -13.84 3.32 -4.96
CA ARG A 69 -15.25 3.22 -5.39
C ARG A 69 -15.30 2.80 -6.84
N CYS A 70 -16.04 1.74 -7.12
CA CYS A 70 -16.20 1.23 -8.48
C CYS A 70 -17.51 1.71 -9.09
N GLU A 71 -17.50 1.89 -10.41
CA GLU A 71 -18.73 2.17 -11.14
C GLU A 71 -19.65 0.95 -11.12
N THR A 72 -20.90 1.19 -10.78
CA THR A 72 -21.98 0.21 -10.79
C THR A 72 -23.21 0.81 -11.45
N TRP A 73 -24.04 -0.04 -12.04
CA TRP A 73 -25.30 0.39 -12.62
C TRP A 73 -26.34 -0.72 -12.56
N GLU A 74 -27.60 -0.31 -12.59
CA GLU A 74 -28.74 -1.18 -12.76
C GLU A 74 -29.63 -0.60 -13.85
N LYS A 75 -29.98 -1.44 -14.81
CA LYS A 75 -30.75 -1.07 -15.98
C LYS A 75 -32.09 -1.82 -15.93
N PRO A 76 -33.22 -1.09 -15.90
CA PRO A 76 -34.52 -1.72 -16.07
C PRO A 76 -34.65 -2.39 -17.44
N VAL A 77 -35.20 -3.60 -17.47
CA VAL A 77 -35.47 -4.37 -18.70
C VAL A 77 -36.93 -4.85 -18.70
N LEU A 78 -37.49 -5.12 -19.89
CA LEU A 78 -38.91 -5.47 -20.05
C LEU A 78 -39.22 -6.92 -19.68
N ASP A 79 -38.25 -7.81 -19.88
CA ASP A 79 -38.39 -9.23 -19.55
C ASP A 79 -37.92 -9.53 -18.13
N PRO A 80 -38.54 -10.50 -17.42
CA PRO A 80 -38.04 -10.98 -16.13
C PRO A 80 -36.54 -11.34 -16.21
N PRO A 81 -35.70 -10.96 -15.23
CA PRO A 81 -36.02 -10.46 -13.89
C PRO A 81 -36.28 -8.94 -13.79
N PHE A 82 -36.55 -8.26 -14.91
CA PHE A 82 -36.87 -6.82 -15.01
C PHE A 82 -35.73 -5.85 -14.65
N ILE A 83 -34.60 -6.36 -14.16
CA ILE A 83 -33.40 -5.59 -13.86
C ILE A 83 -32.18 -6.35 -14.38
N GLU A 84 -31.35 -5.66 -15.16
CA GLU A 84 -30.00 -6.07 -15.53
C GLU A 84 -29.02 -5.29 -14.65
N SER A 85 -28.20 -5.97 -13.85
CA SER A 85 -27.29 -5.32 -12.89
C SER A 85 -25.82 -5.55 -13.23
N TYR A 86 -25.03 -4.50 -13.05
CA TYR A 86 -23.57 -4.53 -13.12
C TYR A 86 -23.02 -4.04 -11.79
N GLN A 87 -22.75 -5.00 -10.92
CA GLN A 87 -22.21 -4.75 -9.60
C GLN A 87 -20.73 -5.10 -9.57
N ARG A 88 -19.91 -4.16 -9.12
CA ARG A 88 -18.46 -4.26 -9.00
C ARG A 88 -18.03 -3.68 -7.66
N VAL A 89 -17.03 -4.30 -7.04
CA VAL A 89 -16.42 -3.83 -5.79
C VAL A 89 -14.92 -3.63 -5.99
N CYS A 90 -14.33 -2.73 -5.21
CA CYS A 90 -12.89 -2.59 -5.17
C CYS A 90 -12.30 -3.77 -4.39
N THR A 91 -11.54 -4.63 -5.06
CA THR A 91 -11.03 -5.87 -4.48
C THR A 91 -9.58 -6.11 -4.87
N TYR A 92 -8.96 -7.05 -4.17
CA TYR A 92 -7.62 -7.53 -4.43
C TYR A 92 -7.59 -8.27 -5.77
N ASN A 93 -6.69 -7.85 -6.65
CA ASN A 93 -6.41 -8.56 -7.88
C ASN A 93 -5.13 -9.41 -7.76
N GLN A 94 -4.10 -8.84 -7.13
CA GLN A 94 -2.84 -9.52 -6.86
C GLN A 94 -2.41 -9.27 -5.42
N THR A 95 -2.08 -10.34 -4.71
CA THR A 95 -1.71 -10.31 -3.29
C THR A 95 -0.39 -11.00 -3.02
N GLN A 96 0.26 -10.57 -1.96
CA GLN A 96 1.36 -11.28 -1.30
C GLN A 96 0.96 -11.58 0.14
N PHE A 97 1.27 -12.76 0.65
CA PHE A 97 1.08 -13.08 2.07
C PHE A 97 2.36 -12.80 2.84
N VAL A 98 2.22 -12.08 3.96
CA VAL A 98 3.32 -11.76 4.87
C VAL A 98 2.98 -12.27 6.26
N THR A 99 3.99 -12.75 6.99
CA THR A 99 3.87 -13.28 8.34
C THR A 99 4.67 -12.44 9.33
N VAL A 100 4.05 -12.08 10.44
CA VAL A 100 4.67 -11.38 11.57
C VAL A 100 4.53 -12.18 12.85
N GLN A 101 5.30 -11.83 13.88
CA GLN A 101 5.18 -12.42 15.22
C GLN A 101 4.43 -11.47 16.15
N LEU A 102 3.38 -11.98 16.80
CA LEU A 102 2.61 -11.25 17.79
C LEU A 102 3.36 -11.21 19.14
N PRO A 103 3.29 -10.09 19.89
CA PRO A 103 3.95 -9.98 21.18
C PRO A 103 3.19 -10.74 22.29
N ASN A 104 3.86 -11.00 23.41
CA ASN A 104 3.25 -11.47 24.67
C ASN A 104 2.37 -12.73 24.53
N CYS A 105 2.82 -13.72 23.77
CA CYS A 105 2.13 -15.00 23.65
C CYS A 105 2.35 -15.89 24.88
N THR A 106 1.30 -16.60 25.30
CA THR A 106 1.39 -17.65 26.32
C THR A 106 2.29 -18.78 25.86
N ALA A 107 2.99 -19.44 26.79
CA ALA A 107 3.86 -20.58 26.47
C ALA A 107 3.12 -21.67 25.66
N GLY A 108 3.73 -22.11 24.57
CA GLY A 108 3.16 -23.12 23.66
C GLY A 108 2.19 -22.58 22.60
N MET A 109 1.85 -21.29 22.62
CA MET A 109 1.07 -20.65 21.55
C MET A 109 1.96 -20.30 20.36
N ASP A 110 1.45 -20.48 19.16
CA ASP A 110 2.13 -20.04 17.93
C ASP A 110 2.04 -18.51 17.80
N PRO A 111 3.17 -17.78 17.76
CA PRO A 111 3.15 -16.32 17.66
C PRO A 111 2.90 -15.82 16.23
N HIS A 112 2.92 -16.69 15.22
CA HIS A 112 2.86 -16.25 13.82
C HIS A 112 1.43 -15.82 13.41
N TYR A 113 1.35 -14.70 12.70
CA TYR A 113 0.13 -14.15 12.13
C TYR A 113 0.38 -13.78 10.66
N THR A 114 -0.40 -14.36 9.76
CA THR A 114 -0.25 -14.18 8.31
C THR A 114 -1.42 -13.37 7.76
N TYR A 115 -1.13 -12.38 6.91
CA TYR A 115 -2.12 -11.49 6.32
C TYR A 115 -1.79 -11.14 4.86
N PRO A 116 -2.78 -10.77 4.04
CA PRO A 116 -2.56 -10.35 2.66
C PRO A 116 -2.09 -8.89 2.58
N VAL A 117 -1.19 -8.63 1.63
CA VAL A 117 -0.71 -7.31 1.21
C VAL A 117 -1.14 -7.11 -0.24
N ALA A 118 -1.75 -5.97 -0.55
CA ALA A 118 -2.18 -5.65 -1.91
C ALA A 118 -0.99 -5.26 -2.79
N LEU A 119 -0.75 -6.02 -3.86
CA LEU A 119 0.17 -5.63 -4.94
C LEU A 119 -0.57 -4.91 -6.07
N ARG A 120 -1.82 -5.31 -6.33
CA ARG A 120 -2.71 -4.69 -7.30
C ARG A 120 -4.17 -4.82 -6.87
N CYS A 121 -4.95 -3.78 -7.14
CA CYS A 121 -6.37 -3.69 -6.84
C CYS A 121 -7.15 -3.39 -8.11
N ASP A 122 -8.34 -3.96 -8.26
CA ASP A 122 -9.20 -3.75 -9.43
C ASP A 122 -10.69 -3.70 -9.04
N CYS A 123 -11.50 -3.13 -9.92
CA CYS A 123 -12.95 -3.21 -9.84
C CYS A 123 -13.44 -4.54 -10.42
N GLY A 124 -13.84 -5.45 -9.55
CA GLY A 124 -14.19 -6.83 -9.90
C GLY A 124 -15.48 -7.31 -9.24
N VAL A 125 -15.86 -8.55 -9.55
CA VAL A 125 -16.88 -9.26 -8.77
C VAL A 125 -16.27 -9.65 -7.43
N CYS A 126 -17.03 -9.58 -6.35
CA CYS A 126 -16.58 -10.05 -5.05
C CYS A 126 -16.45 -11.58 -5.05
N MET A 127 -15.24 -12.10 -4.85
CA MET A 127 -14.98 -13.54 -4.85
C MET A 127 -15.25 -14.12 -3.46
N THR A 128 -16.40 -14.77 -3.30
CA THR A 128 -16.84 -15.38 -2.02
C THR A 128 -15.95 -16.53 -1.54
N SER A 129 -15.10 -17.07 -2.41
CA SER A 129 -14.13 -18.12 -2.05
C SER A 129 -13.02 -17.63 -1.10
N THR A 130 -12.69 -16.34 -1.17
CA THR A 130 -11.53 -15.76 -0.45
C THR A 130 -11.88 -14.46 0.27
N THR A 131 -13.09 -13.94 0.08
CA THR A 131 -13.50 -12.62 0.56
C THR A 131 -14.94 -12.70 1.05
N GLU A 132 -15.17 -12.20 2.26
CA GLU A 132 -16.52 -12.04 2.78
C GLU A 132 -17.17 -10.81 2.14
N CYS A 133 -18.19 -11.06 1.33
CA CYS A 133 -18.90 -10.02 0.59
C CYS A 133 -20.05 -9.47 1.45
N ILE A 134 -19.77 -8.40 2.20
CA ILE A 134 -20.75 -7.73 3.06
C ILE A 134 -21.12 -6.36 2.51
N THR A 135 -22.34 -5.92 2.76
CA THR A 135 -22.77 -4.53 2.52
C THR A 135 -22.36 -3.65 3.70
N SER A 136 -21.90 -2.44 3.45
CA SER A 136 -21.69 -1.45 4.52
C SER A 136 -23.04 -1.12 5.18
N VAL A 137 -23.14 -1.39 6.49
CA VAL A 137 -24.27 -0.99 7.36
C VAL A 137 -24.15 0.46 7.81
#